data_AF-A0A2A4KE73-F1
#
_entry.id   AF-A0A2A4KE73-F1
#
_cell.length_a   1.000
_cell.length_b   1.000
_cell.length_c   1.000
_cell.angle_alpha   90.00
_cell.angle_beta   90.00
_cell.angle_gamma   90.00
#
_symmetry.space_group_name_H-M   'P 1'
#
loop_
_entity.id
_entity.type
_entity.pdbx_description
1 polymer ?
#
loop_
_entity_poly.entity_id
_entity_poly.type
_entity_poly.pdbx_seq_one_letter_code
_entity_poly.pdbx_strand_id
1 'polypeptide(L)'
;MRFLLDDEQREFARSLDALLTAADTPPAVRAWAAGDHGPGLALWRRLAEAGVFGLAVPEAYGGAGPLPVETAVACVELGRHAVAGPVAESVAAGVLLGGVGGPAAKEWLPRIVSGTAVVSLVLEGYGPYALDGDAADAVFTVTGDELRLAPGPGATPPSMDPARRRSRPAAGGEVLAAGAGVGEAARAA
;
A
#
# COMPACT_ATOMS: atom_id res chain seq x y z
N MET A 1 -10.90 28.97 7.22
CA MET A 1 -10.80 27.62 6.63
C MET A 1 -9.76 27.68 5.53
N ARG A 2 -8.71 26.85 5.56
CA ARG A 2 -7.62 26.83 4.57
C ARG A 2 -7.77 25.58 3.72
N PHE A 3 -8.13 25.75 2.45
CA PHE A 3 -8.33 24.64 1.50
C PHE A 3 -7.16 24.44 0.53
N LEU A 4 -6.16 25.32 0.59
CA LEU A 4 -4.98 25.25 -0.24
C LEU A 4 -3.87 24.54 0.52
N LEU A 5 -3.10 23.73 -0.21
CA LEU A 5 -1.83 23.19 0.27
C LEU A 5 -0.89 24.34 0.68
N ASP A 6 -0.17 24.14 1.77
CA ASP A 6 0.93 25.04 2.16
C ASP A 6 2.19 24.77 1.33
N ASP A 7 3.24 25.55 1.59
CA ASP A 7 4.47 25.52 0.79
C ASP A 7 5.22 24.19 0.94
N GLU A 8 5.19 23.58 2.12
CA GLU A 8 5.83 22.29 2.38
C GLU A 8 5.11 21.16 1.62
N GLN A 9 3.78 21.12 1.69
CA GLN A 9 2.98 20.14 0.93
C GLN A 9 3.14 20.29 -0.58
N ARG A 10 3.24 21.53 -1.08
CA ARG A 10 3.50 21.80 -2.51
C ARG A 10 4.90 21.35 -2.93
N GLU A 11 5.90 21.60 -2.09
CA GLU A 11 7.27 21.19 -2.38
C GLU A 11 7.42 19.67 -2.36
N PHE A 12 6.74 19.00 -1.43
CA PHE A 12 6.65 17.55 -1.41
C PHE A 12 6.03 16.99 -2.70
N ALA A 13 4.90 17.55 -3.16
CA ALA A 13 4.28 17.17 -4.43
C ALA A 13 5.23 17.36 -5.62
N ARG A 14 5.89 18.52 -5.72
CA ARG A 14 6.88 18.82 -6.78
C ARG A 14 8.05 17.83 -6.77
N SER A 15 8.52 17.46 -5.58
CA SER A 15 9.62 16.50 -5.43
C SER A 15 9.23 15.10 -5.90
N LEU A 16 8.02 14.64 -5.58
CA LEU A 16 7.51 13.37 -6.07
C LEU A 16 7.31 13.38 -7.59
N ASP A 17 6.72 14.45 -8.14
CA ASP A 17 6.55 14.62 -9.59
C ASP A 17 7.90 14.54 -10.31
N ALA A 18 8.91 15.29 -9.84
CA ALA A 18 10.26 15.26 -10.42
C ALA A 18 10.91 13.87 -10.33
N LEU A 19 10.78 13.17 -9.19
CA LEU A 19 11.30 11.81 -9.00
C LEU A 19 10.67 10.84 -9.99
N LEU A 20 9.35 10.91 -10.15
CA LEU A 20 8.55 10.02 -11.00
C LEU A 20 8.74 10.32 -12.48
N THR A 21 8.83 11.59 -12.88
CA THR A 21 9.23 12.00 -14.24
C THR A 21 10.60 11.44 -14.59
N ALA A 22 11.58 11.58 -13.69
CA ALA A 22 12.92 11.06 -13.92
C ALA A 22 12.98 9.52 -13.93
N ALA A 23 12.01 8.85 -13.31
CA ALA A 23 11.93 7.40 -13.29
C ALA A 23 11.40 6.79 -14.61
N ASP A 24 10.78 7.58 -15.49
CA ASP A 24 10.09 7.12 -16.70
C ASP A 24 9.19 5.91 -16.38
N THR A 25 8.08 6.16 -15.67
CA THR A 25 7.18 5.10 -15.19
C THR A 25 6.55 4.22 -16.29
N PRO A 26 6.28 4.68 -17.54
CA PRO A 26 5.59 3.84 -18.52
C PRO A 26 6.33 2.53 -18.89
N PRO A 27 7.66 2.48 -19.08
CA PRO A 27 8.40 1.22 -19.15
C PRO A 27 8.17 0.28 -17.96
N ALA A 28 8.20 0.79 -16.73
CA ALA A 28 8.01 -0.03 -15.54
C ALA A 28 6.60 -0.63 -15.48
N VAL A 29 5.57 0.15 -15.84
CA VAL A 29 4.18 -0.32 -15.94
C VAL A 29 4.02 -1.40 -17.01
N ARG A 30 4.65 -1.24 -18.18
CA ARG A 30 4.62 -2.27 -19.24
C ARG A 30 5.33 -3.56 -18.82
N ALA A 31 6.47 -3.45 -18.12
CA ALA A 31 7.16 -4.61 -17.56
C ALA A 31 6.28 -5.33 -16.53
N TRP A 32 5.64 -4.57 -15.62
CA TRP A 32 4.70 -5.10 -14.64
C TRP A 32 3.55 -5.84 -15.31
N ALA A 33 2.96 -5.26 -16.35
CA ALA A 33 1.91 -5.90 -17.15
C ALA A 33 2.36 -7.23 -17.76
N ALA A 34 3.62 -7.33 -18.19
CA ALA A 34 4.23 -8.54 -18.72
C ALA A 34 4.67 -9.54 -17.63
N GLY A 35 4.57 -9.18 -16.34
CA GLY A 35 4.93 -10.02 -15.19
C GLY A 35 6.37 -9.85 -14.72
N ASP A 36 7.12 -8.91 -15.29
CA ASP A 36 8.40 -8.48 -14.76
C ASP A 36 8.19 -7.31 -13.80
N HIS A 37 8.12 -7.62 -12.50
CA HIS A 37 7.91 -6.63 -11.45
C HIS A 37 9.21 -5.88 -11.07
N GLY A 38 10.38 -6.30 -11.56
CA GLY A 38 11.69 -5.79 -11.14
C GLY A 38 11.82 -4.26 -11.26
N PRO A 39 11.52 -3.65 -12.42
CA PRO A 39 11.58 -2.20 -12.57
C PRO A 39 10.61 -1.45 -11.65
N GLY A 40 9.40 -1.97 -11.46
CA GLY A 40 8.39 -1.37 -10.57
C GLY A 40 8.83 -1.44 -9.11
N LEU A 41 9.36 -2.57 -8.66
CA LEU A 41 9.88 -2.74 -7.30
C LEU A 41 11.13 -1.87 -7.04
N ALA A 42 11.95 -1.59 -8.06
CA ALA A 42 13.04 -0.64 -7.96
C ALA A 42 12.53 0.80 -7.73
N LEU A 43 11.46 1.20 -8.42
CA LEU A 43 10.79 2.48 -8.17
C LEU A 43 10.14 2.52 -6.78
N TRP A 44 9.51 1.42 -6.35
CA TRP A 44 8.90 1.29 -5.02
C TRP A 44 9.89 1.60 -3.90
N ARG A 45 11.12 1.08 -3.99
CA ARG A 45 12.20 1.38 -3.02
C ARG A 45 12.56 2.87 -3.00
N ARG A 46 12.64 3.52 -4.16
CA ARG A 46 12.88 4.98 -4.23
C ARG A 46 11.75 5.79 -3.59
N LEU A 47 10.50 5.33 -3.71
CA LEU A 47 9.36 5.95 -3.05
C LEU A 47 9.40 5.76 -1.52
N ALA A 48 9.84 4.59 -1.05
CA ALA A 48 10.09 4.34 0.36
C ALA A 48 11.20 5.25 0.92
N GLU A 49 12.31 5.40 0.20
CA GLU A 49 13.39 6.34 0.54
C GLU A 49 12.91 7.80 0.58
N ALA A 50 11.96 8.16 -0.28
CA ALA A 50 11.29 9.47 -0.26
C ALA A 50 10.24 9.60 0.86
N GLY A 51 10.03 8.58 1.68
CA GLY A 51 9.17 8.59 2.86
C GLY A 51 7.69 8.32 2.58
N VAL A 52 7.29 7.97 1.35
CA VAL A 52 5.88 7.82 0.94
C VAL A 52 5.12 6.85 1.82
N PHE A 53 5.69 5.66 2.07
CA PHE A 53 5.04 4.62 2.88
C PHE A 53 5.12 4.88 4.40
N GLY A 54 5.85 5.91 4.81
CA GLY A 54 5.91 6.36 6.20
C GLY A 54 4.80 7.35 6.59
N LEU A 55 4.14 8.01 5.61
CA LEU A 55 3.18 9.09 5.84
C LEU A 55 1.89 8.68 6.58
N ALA A 56 1.56 7.39 6.55
CA ALA A 56 0.37 6.84 7.20
C ALA A 56 0.71 5.97 8.42
N VAL A 57 1.99 5.86 8.76
CA VAL A 57 2.51 4.92 9.75
C VAL A 57 2.98 5.67 11.00
N PRO A 58 2.65 5.20 12.22
CA PRO A 58 3.12 5.85 13.45
C PRO A 58 4.66 5.87 13.57
N GLU A 59 5.20 6.93 14.19
CA GLU A 59 6.64 7.12 14.39
C GLU A 59 7.32 5.96 15.11
N ALA A 60 6.61 5.30 16.04
CA ALA A 60 7.10 4.13 16.78
C ALA A 60 7.49 2.94 15.89
N TYR A 61 7.05 2.95 14.62
CA TYR A 61 7.36 1.93 13.62
C TYR A 61 8.20 2.48 12.45
N GLY A 62 8.80 3.66 12.61
CA GLY A 62 9.65 4.31 11.61
C GLY A 62 8.92 5.20 10.61
N GLY A 63 7.61 5.41 10.77
CA GLY A 63 6.84 6.35 9.95
C GLY A 63 6.93 7.80 10.43
N ALA A 64 6.08 8.66 9.86
CA ALA A 64 6.02 10.09 10.16
C ALA A 64 4.78 10.48 11.01
N GLY A 65 4.00 9.48 11.46
CA GLY A 65 2.68 9.71 12.05
C GLY A 65 1.58 9.82 10.99
N PRO A 66 0.29 9.84 11.39
CA PRO A 66 -0.81 9.96 10.44
C PRO A 66 -0.86 11.37 9.83
N LEU A 67 -0.35 11.50 8.61
CA LEU A 67 -0.31 12.72 7.82
C LEU A 67 -1.29 12.61 6.63
N PRO A 68 -2.60 12.78 6.84
CA PRO A 68 -3.61 12.47 5.82
C PRO A 68 -3.55 13.40 4.61
N VAL A 69 -3.13 14.66 4.78
CA VAL A 69 -3.04 15.61 3.66
C VAL A 69 -1.85 15.25 2.77
N GLU A 70 -0.70 14.99 3.37
CA GLU A 70 0.54 14.57 2.69
C GLU A 70 0.34 13.21 2.01
N THR A 71 -0.35 12.27 2.67
CA THR A 71 -0.74 10.98 2.10
C THR A 71 -1.63 11.17 0.87
N ALA A 72 -2.64 12.04 0.94
CA ALA A 72 -3.50 12.35 -0.20
C ALA A 72 -2.71 12.99 -1.35
N VAL A 73 -1.78 13.91 -1.04
CA VAL A 73 -0.89 14.53 -2.03
C VAL A 73 0.00 13.49 -2.70
N ALA A 74 0.59 12.56 -1.94
CA ALA A 74 1.37 11.46 -2.49
C ALA A 74 0.53 10.59 -3.44
N CYS A 75 -0.67 10.19 -3.02
CA CYS A 75 -1.58 9.39 -3.85
C CYS A 75 -1.96 10.09 -5.16
N VAL A 76 -2.15 11.42 -5.15
CA VAL A 76 -2.42 12.19 -6.37
C VAL A 76 -1.25 12.11 -7.35
N GLU A 77 -0.02 12.33 -6.89
CA GLU A 77 1.15 12.31 -7.78
C GLU A 77 1.51 10.88 -8.23
N LEU A 78 1.42 9.87 -7.36
CA LEU A 78 1.60 8.47 -7.72
C LEU A 78 0.56 8.02 -8.78
N GLY A 79 -0.68 8.47 -8.63
CA GLY A 79 -1.75 8.23 -9.60
C GLY A 79 -1.51 8.93 -10.93
N ARG A 80 -1.02 10.19 -10.93
CA ARG A 80 -0.66 10.94 -12.13
C ARG A 80 0.36 10.20 -12.99
N HIS A 81 1.34 9.56 -12.35
CA HIS A 81 2.40 8.80 -13.00
C HIS A 81 2.08 7.31 -13.17
N ALA A 82 0.87 6.87 -12.83
CA ALA A 82 0.41 5.49 -12.93
C ALA A 82 1.39 4.47 -12.31
N VAL A 83 1.91 4.76 -11.12
CA VAL A 83 2.85 3.86 -10.42
C VAL A 83 2.23 2.46 -10.28
N ALA A 84 2.97 1.44 -10.70
CA ALA A 84 2.52 0.05 -10.68
C ALA A 84 2.55 -0.55 -9.27
N GLY A 85 1.71 -1.57 -9.07
CA GLY A 85 1.60 -2.29 -7.82
C GLY A 85 0.53 -1.76 -6.87
N PRO A 86 0.37 -2.41 -5.70
CA PRO A 86 -0.73 -2.19 -4.78
C PRO A 86 -0.47 -1.00 -3.85
N VAL A 87 -0.21 0.19 -4.41
CA VAL A 87 0.18 1.39 -3.67
C VAL A 87 -0.87 1.78 -2.63
N ALA A 88 -2.13 1.89 -3.05
CA ALA A 88 -3.22 2.31 -2.17
C ALA A 88 -3.46 1.28 -1.06
N GLU A 89 -3.42 0.00 -1.41
CA GLU A 89 -3.56 -1.12 -0.49
C GLU A 89 -2.41 -1.19 0.51
N SER A 90 -1.17 -0.90 0.10
CA SER A 90 -0.01 -0.83 0.99
C SER A 90 -0.11 0.34 1.97
N VAL A 91 -0.58 1.52 1.52
CA VAL A 91 -0.83 2.67 2.39
C VAL A 91 -1.95 2.37 3.39
N ALA A 92 -3.07 1.79 2.93
CA ALA A 92 -4.18 1.39 3.77
C ALA A 92 -3.78 0.31 4.80
N ALA A 93 -2.94 -0.65 4.40
CA ALA A 93 -2.37 -1.64 5.32
C ALA A 93 -1.53 -0.98 6.41
N GLY A 94 -0.80 0.09 6.10
CA GLY A 94 -0.09 0.92 7.07
C GLY A 94 -1.02 1.53 8.13
N VAL A 95 -2.14 2.10 7.69
CA VAL A 95 -3.18 2.66 8.60
C VAL A 95 -3.79 1.55 9.47
N LEU A 96 -4.21 0.46 8.85
CA LEU A 96 -4.85 -0.68 9.53
C LEU A 96 -3.94 -1.28 10.60
N LEU A 97 -2.70 -1.63 10.24
CA LEU A 97 -1.74 -2.21 11.17
C LEU A 97 -1.35 -1.21 12.26
N GLY A 98 -1.23 0.08 11.93
CA GLY A 98 -0.99 1.14 12.92
C GLY A 98 -2.11 1.27 13.94
N GLY A 99 -3.36 1.18 13.50
CA GLY A 99 -4.55 1.23 14.37
C GLY A 99 -4.74 -0.03 15.21
N VAL A 100 -4.47 -1.20 14.65
CA VAL A 100 -4.53 -2.50 15.37
C VAL A 100 -3.39 -2.63 16.38
N GLY A 101 -2.19 -2.19 16.01
CA GLY A 101 -0.98 -2.32 16.83
C GLY A 101 -0.54 -3.78 17.03
N GLY A 102 0.08 -4.06 18.18
CA GLY A 102 0.47 -5.42 18.56
C GLY A 102 1.64 -6.02 17.77
N PRO A 103 1.79 -7.36 17.80
CA PRO A 103 2.90 -8.06 17.13
C PRO A 103 2.91 -7.84 15.61
N ALA A 104 1.75 -7.87 14.95
CA ALA A 104 1.64 -7.67 13.51
C ALA A 104 2.16 -6.30 13.07
N ALA A 105 1.79 -5.23 13.79
CA ALA A 105 2.31 -3.90 13.53
C ALA A 105 3.83 -3.82 13.68
N LYS A 106 4.38 -4.41 14.75
CA LYS A 106 5.83 -4.43 15.03
C LYS A 106 6.62 -5.15 13.93
N GLU A 107 6.06 -6.19 13.35
CA GLU A 107 6.70 -6.97 12.29
C GLU A 107 6.61 -6.27 10.93
N TRP A 108 5.41 -5.85 10.54
CA TRP A 108 5.13 -5.48 9.15
C TRP A 108 5.33 -4.00 8.85
N LEU A 109 5.02 -3.09 9.78
CA LEU A 109 5.11 -1.66 9.52
C LEU A 109 6.53 -1.20 9.16
N PRO A 110 7.61 -1.61 9.86
CA PRO A 110 8.97 -1.23 9.46
C PRO A 110 9.36 -1.74 8.05
N ARG A 111 8.82 -2.90 7.65
CA ARG A 111 9.08 -3.49 6.33
C ARG A 111 8.35 -2.74 5.22
N ILE A 112 7.10 -2.33 5.47
CA ILE A 112 6.31 -1.49 4.57
C ILE A 112 6.98 -0.11 4.41
N VAL A 113 7.33 0.54 5.53
CA VAL A 113 7.98 1.85 5.54
C VAL A 113 9.30 1.84 4.76
N SER A 114 10.13 0.81 4.94
CA SER A 114 11.40 0.69 4.22
C SER A 114 11.25 0.25 2.75
N GLY A 115 10.05 -0.08 2.29
CA GLY A 115 9.81 -0.62 0.95
C GLY A 115 10.43 -2.00 0.72
N THR A 116 10.78 -2.71 1.80
CA THR A 116 11.29 -4.09 1.74
C THR A 116 10.18 -5.14 1.69
N ALA A 117 8.95 -4.73 2.02
CA ALA A 117 7.75 -5.50 1.78
C ALA A 117 6.74 -4.66 0.97
N VAL A 118 6.22 -5.24 -0.10
CA VAL A 118 5.03 -4.78 -0.82
C VAL A 118 3.86 -5.59 -0.31
N VAL A 119 2.76 -4.94 0.08
CA VAL A 119 1.61 -5.63 0.65
C VAL A 119 0.32 -5.26 -0.05
N SER A 120 -0.60 -6.22 -0.13
CA SER A 120 -1.96 -5.99 -0.60
C SER A 120 -2.95 -6.17 0.54
N LEU A 121 -4.13 -5.60 0.40
CA LEU A 121 -5.16 -5.58 1.44
C LEU A 121 -6.53 -5.83 0.81
N VAL A 122 -7.29 -6.71 1.43
CA VAL A 122 -8.70 -6.95 1.13
C VAL A 122 -9.54 -6.58 2.34
N LEU A 123 -10.39 -5.58 2.16
CA LEU A 123 -11.35 -5.15 3.18
C LEU A 123 -12.75 -5.64 2.81
N GLU A 124 -13.49 -6.11 3.81
CA GLU A 124 -14.90 -6.44 3.65
C GLU A 124 -15.69 -5.23 3.10
N GLY A 125 -16.58 -5.48 2.14
CA GLY A 125 -17.34 -4.42 1.46
C GLY A 125 -16.68 -3.82 0.22
N TYR A 126 -15.37 -4.01 0.01
CA TYR A 126 -14.62 -3.51 -1.16
C TYR A 126 -14.36 -4.57 -2.24
N GLY A 127 -14.94 -5.76 -2.06
CA GLY A 127 -14.81 -6.90 -2.97
C GLY A 127 -13.77 -7.92 -2.52
N PRO A 128 -13.73 -9.11 -3.13
CA PRO A 128 -12.94 -10.24 -2.63
C PRO A 128 -11.53 -10.32 -3.21
N TYR A 129 -11.04 -9.26 -3.86
CA TYR A 129 -9.82 -9.31 -4.67
C TYR A 129 -8.70 -8.49 -4.04
N ALA A 130 -7.52 -9.09 -3.92
CA ALA A 130 -6.29 -8.38 -3.66
C ALA A 130 -5.71 -7.87 -4.97
N LEU A 131 -5.31 -6.60 -5.01
CA LEU A 131 -4.59 -6.03 -6.14
C LEU A 131 -3.13 -6.51 -6.11
N ASP A 132 -2.64 -6.96 -7.26
CA ASP A 132 -1.27 -7.45 -7.50
C ASP A 132 -0.76 -8.41 -6.41
N GLY A 133 -1.64 -9.29 -5.92
CA GLY A 133 -1.28 -10.25 -4.87
C GLY A 133 -0.15 -11.19 -5.30
N ASP A 134 0.00 -11.48 -6.60
CA ASP A 134 1.11 -12.26 -7.15
C ASP A 134 2.46 -11.51 -7.13
N ALA A 135 2.46 -10.20 -6.93
CA ALA A 135 3.64 -9.37 -6.75
C ALA A 135 3.88 -8.96 -5.28
N ALA A 136 2.88 -9.12 -4.41
CA ALA A 136 2.95 -8.74 -3.00
C ALA A 136 3.66 -9.81 -2.15
N ASP A 137 4.45 -9.36 -1.17
CA ASP A 137 5.08 -10.22 -0.17
C ASP A 137 4.08 -10.74 0.87
N ALA A 138 2.99 -10.01 1.07
CA ALA A 138 1.89 -10.39 1.95
C ALA A 138 0.55 -9.86 1.46
N VAL A 139 -0.51 -10.61 1.73
CA VAL A 139 -1.88 -10.19 1.49
C VAL A 139 -2.65 -10.26 2.81
N PHE A 140 -3.08 -9.10 3.29
CA PHE A 140 -3.92 -8.99 4.48
C PHE A 140 -5.40 -9.06 4.10
N THR A 141 -6.19 -9.72 4.92
CA THR A 141 -7.65 -9.73 4.76
C THR A 141 -8.31 -9.34 6.07
N VAL A 142 -9.38 -8.53 5.97
CA VAL A 142 -10.25 -8.22 7.10
C VAL A 142 -11.65 -8.72 6.80
N THR A 143 -12.16 -9.59 7.67
CA THR A 143 -13.56 -10.06 7.65
C THR A 143 -14.15 -9.85 9.03
N GLY A 144 -15.19 -9.03 9.14
CA GLY A 144 -15.73 -8.55 10.40
C GLY A 144 -14.63 -7.87 11.22
N ASP A 145 -14.39 -8.42 12.41
CA ASP A 145 -13.40 -7.93 13.37
C ASP A 145 -12.12 -8.77 13.39
N GLU A 146 -11.84 -9.56 12.35
CA GLU A 146 -10.64 -10.39 12.26
C GLU A 146 -9.69 -9.92 11.15
N LEU A 147 -8.45 -9.62 11.52
CA LEU A 147 -7.35 -9.37 10.60
C LEU A 147 -6.55 -10.66 10.43
N ARG A 148 -6.38 -11.08 9.18
CA ARG A 148 -5.65 -12.30 8.81
C ARG A 148 -4.53 -12.02 7.81
N LEU A 149 -3.46 -12.79 7.91
CA LEU A 149 -2.47 -12.94 6.85
C LEU A 149 -2.90 -14.13 5.97
N ALA A 150 -3.21 -13.86 4.70
CA ALA A 150 -3.62 -14.91 3.77
C ALA A 150 -2.45 -15.88 3.51
N PRO A 151 -2.70 -17.20 3.35
CA PRO A 151 -1.65 -18.18 3.03
C PRO A 151 -0.93 -17.93 1.70
N GLY A 152 -1.54 -17.13 0.83
CA GLY A 152 -1.01 -16.74 -0.47
C GLY A 152 -2.04 -15.96 -1.28
N PRO A 153 -1.64 -15.42 -2.43
CA PRO A 153 -2.50 -14.56 -3.24
C PRO A 153 -3.67 -15.30 -3.91
N GLY A 154 -3.59 -16.63 -3.97
CA GLY A 154 -4.58 -17.49 -4.60
C GLY A 154 -4.59 -17.36 -6.12
N ALA A 155 -5.74 -17.60 -6.75
CA ALA A 155 -5.85 -17.57 -8.20
C ALA A 155 -5.88 -16.13 -8.73
N THR A 156 -5.07 -15.85 -9.76
CA THR A 156 -5.00 -14.56 -10.46
C THR A 156 -5.58 -14.71 -11.87
N PRO A 157 -6.91 -14.56 -12.05
CA PRO A 157 -7.51 -14.60 -13.38
C PRO A 157 -6.99 -13.47 -14.28
N PRO A 158 -7.15 -13.61 -15.62
CA PRO A 158 -6.84 -12.53 -16.55
C PRO A 158 -7.54 -11.23 -16.16
N SER A 159 -6.79 -10.14 -16.23
CA SER A 159 -7.31 -8.78 -15.98
C SER A 159 -7.48 -8.03 -17.29
N MET A 160 -8.50 -7.17 -17.36
CA MET A 160 -8.71 -6.25 -18.48
C MET A 160 -7.57 -5.25 -18.59
N ASP A 161 -7.06 -4.79 -17.44
CA ASP A 161 -5.82 -4.03 -17.35
C ASP A 161 -4.72 -4.98 -16.87
N PRO A 162 -3.79 -5.39 -17.75
CA PRO A 162 -2.74 -6.34 -17.38
C PRO A 162 -1.75 -5.77 -16.36
N ALA A 163 -1.68 -4.45 -16.19
CA ALA A 163 -0.86 -3.79 -15.17
C ALA A 163 -1.55 -3.77 -13.79
N ARG A 164 -2.82 -4.20 -13.70
CA ARG A 164 -3.58 -4.32 -12.46
C ARG A 164 -4.13 -5.73 -12.33
N ARG A 165 -3.38 -6.60 -11.68
CA ARG A 165 -3.74 -8.01 -11.53
C ARG A 165 -4.61 -8.18 -10.30
N ARG A 166 -5.65 -9.00 -10.40
CA ARG A 166 -6.56 -9.24 -9.29
C ARG A 166 -6.43 -10.69 -8.88
N SER A 167 -6.00 -10.94 -7.67
CA SER A 167 -5.93 -12.28 -7.11
C SER A 167 -7.05 -12.46 -6.09
N ARG A 168 -7.59 -13.68 -5.97
CA ARG A 168 -8.54 -14.01 -4.90
C ARG A 168 -7.76 -14.74 -3.81
N PRO A 169 -7.46 -14.09 -2.67
CA PRO A 169 -6.63 -14.70 -1.64
C PRO A 169 -7.23 -16.01 -1.14
N ALA A 170 -6.37 -16.97 -0.83
CA ALA A 170 -6.84 -18.24 -0.28
C ALA A 170 -7.57 -18.00 1.05
N ALA A 171 -8.71 -18.65 1.24
CA ALA A 171 -9.46 -18.56 2.49
C ALA A 171 -8.64 -19.16 3.65
N GLY A 172 -8.88 -18.66 4.87
CA GLY A 172 -8.14 -19.05 6.06
C GLY A 172 -6.93 -18.14 6.29
N GLY A 173 -5.80 -18.72 6.68
CA GLY A 173 -4.60 -17.98 7.06
C GLY A 173 -4.46 -17.73 8.55
N GLU A 174 -3.33 -17.14 8.93
CA GLU A 174 -3.00 -16.82 10.31
C GLU A 174 -3.85 -15.63 10.80
N VAL A 175 -4.47 -15.76 11.97
CA VAL A 175 -5.14 -14.65 12.63
C VAL A 175 -4.08 -13.79 13.31
N LEU A 176 -3.92 -12.55 12.83
CA LEU A 176 -2.96 -11.60 13.38
C LEU A 176 -3.56 -10.77 14.52
N ALA A 177 -4.86 -10.47 14.43
CA ALA A 177 -5.61 -9.76 15.46
C ALA A 177 -7.11 -10.03 15.33
N ALA A 178 -7.83 -9.89 16.44
CA ALA A 178 -9.28 -10.00 16.48
C ALA A 178 -9.91 -9.03 17.49
N GLY A 179 -11.15 -8.62 17.22
CA GLY A 179 -11.98 -7.77 18.09
C GLY A 179 -12.29 -6.40 17.49
N ALA A 180 -13.18 -5.64 18.14
CA ALA A 180 -13.76 -4.40 17.60
C ALA A 180 -12.72 -3.35 17.15
N GLY A 181 -11.53 -3.34 17.76
CA GLY A 181 -10.42 -2.46 17.34
C GLY A 181 -9.93 -2.73 15.92
N VAL A 182 -10.04 -3.96 15.43
CA VAL A 182 -9.76 -4.32 14.03
C VAL A 182 -10.81 -3.68 13.10
N GLY A 183 -12.09 -3.81 13.41
CA GLY A 183 -13.16 -3.21 12.62
C GLY A 183 -13.13 -1.67 12.62
N GLU A 184 -12.67 -1.04 13.72
CA GLU A 184 -12.40 0.40 13.75
C GLU A 184 -11.21 0.79 12.88
N ALA A 185 -10.08 0.09 13.00
CA ALA A 185 -8.90 0.35 12.17
C ALA A 185 -9.16 0.10 10.67
N ALA A 186 -9.94 -0.93 10.33
CA ALA A 186 -10.33 -1.23 8.95
C ALA A 186 -11.26 -0.19 8.33
N ARG A 187 -12.01 0.57 9.13
CA ARG A 187 -12.81 1.71 8.63
C ARG A 187 -11.99 2.98 8.45
N ALA A 188 -10.86 3.09 9.14
CA ALA A 188 -9.94 4.22 9.02
C ALA A 188 -8.97 4.05 7.84
N ALA A 189 -8.66 2.80 7.47
CA ALA A 189 -7.84 2.41 6.32
C ALA A 189 -8.58 2.55 4.99
#